data_AF-E7QXB6-F1
#
_entry.id   AF-E7QXB6-F1
#
_cell.length_a   1.000
_cell.length_b   1.000
_cell.length_c   1.000
_cell.angle_alpha   90.00
_cell.angle_beta   90.00
_cell.angle_gamma   90.00
#
_symmetry.space_group_name_H-M   'P 1'
#
loop_
_entity.id
_entity.type
_entity.pdbx_description
1 polymer ?
#
loop_
_entity_poly.entity_id
_entity_poly.type
_entity_poly.pdbx_seq_one_letter_code
_entity_poly.pdbx_strand_id
1 'polypeptide(L)'
;MSQSTPTYLHQIREITEESSLSFLVSAVLLPLSVVGATVLIDDPLLLLYAHIVSGTVWFGMAIVFPAALILYLGTASPERAKAFTQRVIPKVVVFMLVISFTTVLSGSLLAEQFGLLHADNPWMLRVFVLGWLLWLFGLLVSNRMHLTVYFEGQAPSPDPSRLKSIEKRILLVGTFETAVMLGIIFLVLNPGFRFWSLL
;
A
#
# COMPACT_ATOMS: atom_id res chain seq x y z
N MET A 1 -24.39 1.57 26.35
CA MET A 1 -24.49 0.63 25.22
C MET A 1 -23.13 0.58 24.56
N SER A 2 -22.41 -0.55 24.65
CA SER A 2 -21.12 -0.74 23.98
C SER A 2 -21.38 -0.75 22.47
N GLN A 3 -21.08 0.35 21.77
CA GLN A 3 -21.17 0.35 20.31
C GLN A 3 -20.07 -0.57 19.80
N SER A 4 -20.48 -1.71 19.25
CA SER A 4 -19.59 -2.65 18.59
C SER A 4 -18.81 -1.92 17.49
N THR A 5 -17.48 -2.04 17.50
CA THR A 5 -16.63 -1.50 16.43
C THR A 5 -17.18 -1.94 15.07
N PRO A 6 -17.41 -1.02 14.12
CA PRO A 6 -17.98 -1.37 12.82
C PRO A 6 -17.14 -2.46 12.15
N THR A 7 -17.80 -3.41 11.48
CA THR A 7 -17.12 -4.49 10.76
C THR A 7 -16.19 -3.91 9.69
N TYR A 8 -15.08 -4.58 9.38
CA TYR A 8 -14.10 -4.13 8.38
C TYR A 8 -14.74 -3.72 7.04
N LEU A 9 -15.73 -4.48 6.57
CA LEU A 9 -16.47 -4.14 5.33
C LEU A 9 -17.26 -2.83 5.44
N HIS A 10 -17.82 -2.54 6.61
CA HIS A 10 -18.51 -1.27 6.86
C HIS A 10 -17.51 -0.10 6.83
N GLN A 11 -16.36 -0.27 7.47
CA GLN A 11 -15.28 0.73 7.48
C GLN A 11 -14.80 1.05 6.06
N ILE A 12 -14.59 0.03 5.22
CA ILE A 12 -14.19 0.19 3.82
C ILE A 12 -15.28 0.90 3.00
N ARG A 13 -16.55 0.57 3.23
CA ARG A 13 -17.67 1.23 2.56
C ARG A 13 -17.73 2.71 2.91
N GLU A 14 -17.62 3.02 4.20
CA GLU A 14 -17.72 4.39 4.73
C GLU A 14 -16.62 5.30 4.18
N ILE A 15 -15.35 4.88 4.20
CA ILE A 15 -14.24 5.66 3.62
C ILE A 15 -14.37 5.85 2.10
N THR A 16 -15.06 4.92 1.42
CA THR A 16 -15.30 5.00 -0.02
C THR A 16 -16.43 6.00 -0.31
N GLU A 17 -17.50 5.98 0.48
CA GLU A 17 -18.60 6.95 0.38
C GLU A 17 -18.15 8.38 0.73
N GLU A 18 -17.21 8.54 1.66
CA GLU A 18 -16.59 9.83 2.01
C GLU A 18 -15.63 10.37 0.93
N SER A 19 -15.18 9.51 0.02
CA SER A 19 -14.28 9.89 -1.06
C SER A 19 -15.05 10.44 -2.26
N SER A 20 -14.55 11.52 -2.88
CA SER A 20 -15.19 12.05 -4.08
C SER A 20 -15.11 11.04 -5.22
N LEU A 21 -16.18 10.88 -6.00
CA LEU A 21 -16.20 9.96 -7.15
C LEU A 21 -15.04 10.23 -8.11
N SER A 22 -14.74 11.51 -8.37
CA SER A 22 -13.61 11.92 -9.20
C SER A 22 -12.27 11.39 -8.67
N PHE A 23 -12.09 11.39 -7.34
CA PHE A 23 -10.88 10.86 -6.72
C PHE A 23 -10.82 9.34 -6.87
N LEU A 24 -11.91 8.62 -6.57
CA LEU A 24 -11.94 7.16 -6.72
C LEU A 24 -11.66 6.73 -8.16
N VAL A 25 -12.34 7.37 -9.12
CA VAL A 25 -12.14 7.11 -10.54
C VAL A 25 -10.70 7.40 -10.94
N SER A 26 -10.12 8.53 -10.54
CA SER A 26 -8.76 8.90 -10.93
C SER A 26 -7.72 7.99 -10.25
N ALA A 27 -7.88 7.73 -8.95
CA ALA A 27 -6.97 6.92 -8.16
C ALA A 27 -6.95 5.45 -8.61
N VAL A 28 -8.08 4.93 -9.12
CA VAL A 28 -8.19 3.56 -9.64
C VAL A 28 -7.80 3.48 -11.11
N LEU A 29 -8.42 4.30 -11.96
CA LEU A 29 -8.25 4.17 -13.40
C LEU A 29 -6.87 4.61 -13.86
N LEU A 30 -6.27 5.65 -13.26
CA LEU A 30 -4.99 6.17 -13.75
C LEU A 30 -3.87 5.12 -13.62
N PRO A 31 -3.59 4.52 -12.44
CA PRO A 31 -2.50 3.54 -12.32
C PRO A 31 -2.75 2.30 -13.19
N LEU A 32 -3.98 1.80 -13.24
CA LEU A 32 -4.33 0.62 -14.02
C LEU A 32 -4.30 0.87 -15.54
N SER A 33 -4.68 2.08 -15.98
CA SER A 33 -4.60 2.44 -17.40
C SER A 33 -3.16 2.57 -17.86
N VAL A 34 -2.26 3.07 -17.00
CA VAL A 34 -0.82 3.09 -17.31
C VAL A 34 -0.31 1.66 -17.50
N VAL A 35 -0.57 0.74 -16.56
CA VAL A 35 -0.17 -0.67 -16.72
C VAL A 35 -0.78 -1.31 -17.97
N GLY A 36 -2.09 -1.10 -18.20
CA GLY A 36 -2.78 -1.60 -19.38
C GLY A 36 -2.16 -1.07 -20.68
N ALA A 37 -1.85 0.22 -20.75
CA ALA A 37 -1.19 0.81 -21.90
C ALA A 37 0.21 0.23 -22.13
N THR A 38 1.00 0.03 -21.07
CA THR A 38 2.35 -0.58 -21.22
C THR A 38 2.28 -2.02 -21.72
N VAL A 39 1.27 -2.79 -21.31
CA VAL A 39 1.05 -4.15 -21.81
C VAL A 39 0.64 -4.14 -23.28
N LEU A 40 -0.25 -3.22 -23.68
CA LEU A 40 -0.70 -3.11 -25.08
C LEU A 40 0.41 -2.67 -26.04
N ILE A 41 1.37 -1.87 -25.55
CA ILE A 41 2.55 -1.45 -26.33
C ILE A 41 3.57 -2.60 -26.47
N ASP A 42 3.51 -3.60 -25.58
CA ASP A 42 4.41 -4.76 -25.53
C ASP A 42 5.90 -4.36 -25.44
N ASP A 43 6.18 -3.30 -24.67
CA ASP A 43 7.54 -2.87 -24.35
C ASP A 43 7.85 -3.20 -22.88
N PRO A 44 8.72 -4.21 -22.61
CA PRO A 44 9.09 -4.61 -21.26
C PRO A 44 9.73 -3.48 -20.45
N LEU A 45 10.41 -2.53 -21.11
CA LEU A 45 11.04 -1.41 -20.42
C LEU A 45 9.99 -0.43 -19.88
N LEU A 46 8.93 -0.17 -20.63
CA LEU A 46 7.81 0.67 -20.16
C LEU A 46 7.09 0.02 -18.97
N LEU A 47 6.86 -1.29 -19.03
CA LEU A 47 6.24 -2.04 -17.94
C LEU A 47 7.14 -2.08 -16.70
N LEU A 48 8.46 -2.22 -16.88
CA LEU A 48 9.45 -2.09 -15.80
C LEU A 48 9.40 -0.70 -15.14
N TYR A 49 9.34 0.37 -15.93
CA TYR A 49 9.19 1.72 -15.38
C TYR A 49 7.89 1.89 -14.61
N ALA A 50 6.77 1.39 -15.14
CA ALA A 50 5.48 1.42 -14.44
C ALA A 50 5.58 0.71 -13.08
N HIS A 51 6.23 -0.46 -13.04
CA HIS A 51 6.47 -1.23 -11.82
C HIS A 51 7.36 -0.48 -10.81
N ILE A 52 8.50 0.06 -11.25
CA ILE A 52 9.42 0.80 -10.38
C ILE A 52 8.73 2.04 -9.82
N VAL A 53 8.01 2.79 -10.65
CA VAL A 53 7.33 4.02 -10.23
C VAL A 53 6.22 3.69 -9.23
N SER A 54 5.35 2.71 -9.52
CA SER A 54 4.28 2.35 -8.59
C SER A 54 4.83 1.79 -7.28
N GLY A 55 5.89 0.96 -7.35
CA GLY A 55 6.56 0.41 -6.17
C GLY A 55 7.24 1.48 -5.32
N THR A 56 7.87 2.46 -5.97
CA THR A 56 8.47 3.62 -5.29
C THR A 56 7.39 4.45 -4.58
N VAL A 57 6.24 4.67 -5.23
CA VAL A 57 5.12 5.39 -4.60
C VAL A 57 4.55 4.59 -3.43
N TRP A 58 4.34 3.29 -3.58
CA TRP A 58 3.84 2.43 -2.50
C TRP A 58 4.79 2.43 -1.30
N PHE A 59 6.07 2.14 -1.53
CA PHE A 59 7.09 2.11 -0.49
C PHE A 59 7.31 3.50 0.14
N GLY A 60 7.41 4.54 -0.69
CA GLY A 60 7.60 5.91 -0.25
C GLY A 60 6.43 6.40 0.61
N MET A 61 5.19 6.12 0.21
CA MET A 61 4.02 6.46 1.03
C MET A 61 3.99 5.67 2.34
N ALA A 62 4.44 4.41 2.37
CA ALA A 62 4.48 3.63 3.61
C ALA A 62 5.43 4.22 4.67
N ILE A 63 6.46 4.97 4.27
CA ILE A 63 7.46 5.56 5.18
C ILE A 63 7.25 7.06 5.35
N VAL A 64 7.20 7.80 4.25
CA VAL A 64 7.21 9.26 4.23
C VAL A 64 5.88 9.82 4.72
N PHE A 65 4.75 9.24 4.33
CA PHE A 65 3.45 9.77 4.72
C PHE A 65 3.23 9.68 6.25
N PRO A 66 3.46 8.55 6.94
CA PRO A 66 3.38 8.51 8.40
C PRO A 66 4.33 9.50 9.09
N ALA A 67 5.56 9.63 8.63
CA ALA A 67 6.52 10.57 9.19
C ALA A 67 6.04 12.03 9.04
N ALA A 68 5.59 12.41 7.84
CA ALA A 68 5.04 13.73 7.56
C ALA A 68 3.75 13.99 8.36
N LEU A 69 2.90 12.97 8.50
CA LEU A 69 1.67 13.04 9.30
C LEU A 69 1.98 13.30 10.77
N ILE A 70 2.94 12.59 11.36
CA ILE A 70 3.36 12.81 12.76
C ILE A 70 3.84 14.26 12.96
N LEU A 71 4.70 14.75 12.05
CA LEU A 71 5.21 16.13 12.13
C LEU A 71 4.09 17.17 11.99
N TYR A 72 3.17 16.96 11.05
CA TYR A 72 2.04 17.86 10.84
C TYR A 72 1.10 17.88 12.06
N LEU A 73 0.71 16.71 12.55
CA LEU A 73 -0.21 16.59 13.69
C LEU A 73 0.41 17.11 14.99
N GLY A 74 1.73 17.04 15.16
CA GLY A 74 2.44 17.59 16.31
C GLY A 74 2.42 19.12 16.40
N THR A 75 2.11 19.82 15.30
CA THR A 75 2.08 21.30 15.23
C THR A 75 0.69 21.87 14.98
N ALA A 76 -0.26 21.05 14.52
CA ALA A 76 -1.62 21.47 14.23
C ALA A 76 -2.47 21.63 15.50
N SER A 77 -3.44 22.55 15.47
CA SER A 77 -4.48 22.59 16.51
C SER A 77 -5.34 21.31 16.45
N PRO A 78 -5.97 20.87 17.55
CA PRO A 78 -6.81 19.68 17.57
C PRO A 78 -7.89 19.67 16.48
N GLU A 79 -8.51 20.82 16.21
CA GLU A 79 -9.57 20.96 15.20
C GLU A 79 -9.00 20.79 13.78
N ARG A 80 -7.84 21.38 13.50
CA ARG A 80 -7.16 21.23 12.19
C ARG A 80 -6.67 19.80 11.98
N ALA A 81 -6.08 19.21 13.00
CA ALA A 81 -5.64 17.82 13.01
C ALA A 81 -6.81 16.86 12.69
N LYS A 82 -7.96 17.06 13.37
CA LYS A 82 -9.17 16.28 13.13
C LYS A 82 -9.70 16.45 11.71
N ALA A 83 -9.88 17.69 11.25
CA ALA A 83 -10.41 17.98 9.92
C ALA A 83 -9.51 17.44 8.80
N PHE A 84 -8.19 17.54 8.97
CA PHE A 84 -7.22 16.97 8.04
C PHE A 84 -7.31 15.44 8.00
N THR A 85 -7.30 14.80 9.16
CA THR A 85 -7.36 13.34 9.31
C THR A 85 -8.63 12.80 8.64
N GLN A 86 -9.78 13.41 8.93
CA GLN A 86 -11.08 13.05 8.34
C GLN A 86 -11.06 13.12 6.81
N ARG A 87 -10.44 14.17 6.24
CA ARG A 87 -10.44 14.39 4.79
C ARG A 87 -9.40 13.57 4.03
N VAL A 88 -8.27 13.25 4.67
CA VAL A 88 -7.08 12.71 4.00
C VAL A 88 -6.91 11.22 4.21
N ILE A 89 -7.13 10.70 5.42
CA ILE A 89 -6.91 9.29 5.71
C ILE A 89 -7.75 8.34 4.84
N PRO A 90 -9.07 8.58 4.63
CA PRO A 90 -9.88 7.75 3.72
C PRO A 90 -9.25 7.62 2.32
N LYS A 91 -8.78 8.74 1.78
CA LYS A 91 -8.18 8.80 0.45
C LYS A 91 -6.85 8.08 0.39
N VAL A 92 -6.01 8.24 1.40
CA VAL A 92 -4.72 7.57 1.48
C VAL A 92 -4.90 6.06 1.58
N VAL A 93 -5.86 5.58 2.38
CA VAL A 93 -6.17 4.14 2.48
C VAL A 93 -6.55 3.57 1.11
N VAL A 94 -7.49 4.20 0.40
CA VAL A 94 -7.93 3.75 -0.92
C VAL A 94 -6.77 3.81 -1.92
N PHE A 95 -6.02 4.92 -1.95
CA PHE A 95 -4.89 5.08 -2.85
C PHE A 95 -3.81 4.02 -2.61
N MET A 96 -3.47 3.74 -1.35
CA MET A 96 -2.48 2.72 -0.97
C MET A 96 -2.89 1.33 -1.44
N LEU A 97 -4.19 0.99 -1.35
CA LEU A 97 -4.69 -0.28 -1.87
C LEU A 97 -4.47 -0.39 -3.39
N VAL A 98 -4.82 0.64 -4.15
CA VAL A 98 -4.69 0.60 -5.61
C VAL A 98 -3.22 0.59 -6.04
N ILE A 99 -2.38 1.46 -5.49
CA ILE A 99 -0.99 1.59 -5.95
C ILE A 99 -0.16 0.36 -5.57
N SER A 100 -0.43 -0.25 -4.42
CA SER A 100 0.21 -1.51 -4.01
C SER A 100 -0.24 -2.66 -4.93
N PHE A 101 -1.53 -2.74 -5.26
CA PHE A 101 -2.04 -3.71 -6.23
C PHE A 101 -1.40 -3.51 -7.62
N THR A 102 -1.32 -2.27 -8.08
CA THR A 102 -0.68 -1.89 -9.36
C THR A 102 0.78 -2.35 -9.40
N THR A 103 1.49 -2.24 -8.27
CA THR A 103 2.89 -2.68 -8.15
C THR A 103 3.03 -4.19 -8.27
N VAL A 104 2.24 -4.96 -7.53
CA VAL A 104 2.32 -6.43 -7.61
C VAL A 104 1.83 -6.94 -8.96
N LEU A 105 0.80 -6.31 -9.55
CA LEU A 105 0.28 -6.66 -10.88
C LEU A 105 1.32 -6.39 -11.97
N SER A 106 1.89 -5.18 -12.03
CA SER A 106 2.93 -4.84 -13.03
C SER A 106 4.16 -5.74 -12.89
N GLY A 107 4.58 -6.06 -11.67
CA GLY A 107 5.69 -6.99 -11.44
C GLY A 107 5.36 -8.42 -11.89
N SER A 108 4.10 -8.85 -11.76
CA SER A 108 3.62 -10.15 -12.24
C SER A 108 3.69 -10.25 -13.76
N LEU A 109 3.18 -9.24 -14.44
CA LEU A 109 3.17 -9.15 -15.91
C LEU A 109 4.59 -9.06 -16.47
N LEU A 110 5.46 -8.31 -15.79
CA LEU A 110 6.87 -8.21 -16.16
C LEU A 110 7.59 -9.57 -16.02
N ALA A 111 7.31 -10.30 -14.94
CA ALA A 111 7.87 -11.63 -14.72
C ALA A 111 7.39 -12.63 -15.79
N GLU A 112 6.16 -12.49 -16.28
CA GLU A 112 5.63 -13.29 -17.39
C GLU A 112 6.34 -12.95 -18.72
N GLN A 113 6.47 -11.66 -19.07
CA GLN A 113 7.13 -11.22 -20.31
C GLN A 113 8.60 -11.67 -20.40
N PHE A 114 9.32 -11.67 -19.28
CA PHE A 114 10.69 -12.17 -19.22
C PHE A 114 10.79 -13.71 -19.05
N GLY A 115 9.66 -14.42 -19.04
CA GLY A 115 9.62 -15.88 -18.86
C GLY A 115 10.08 -16.35 -17.47
N LEU A 116 10.16 -15.45 -16.50
CA LEU A 116 10.75 -15.72 -15.18
C LEU A 116 9.83 -16.54 -14.27
N LEU A 117 8.53 -16.60 -14.57
CA LEU A 117 7.58 -17.48 -13.89
C LEU A 117 7.75 -18.96 -14.28
N HIS A 118 8.30 -19.20 -15.48
CA HIS A 118 8.52 -20.54 -16.04
C HIS A 118 9.99 -20.95 -16.02
N ALA A 119 10.88 -20.08 -15.55
CA ALA A 119 12.30 -20.37 -15.44
C ALA A 119 12.54 -21.49 -14.42
N ASP A 120 13.49 -22.39 -14.70
CA ASP A 120 13.96 -23.45 -13.80
C ASP A 120 14.57 -22.91 -12.48
N ASN A 121 14.60 -21.59 -12.31
CA ASN A 121 15.11 -20.92 -11.13
C ASN A 121 13.96 -20.63 -10.14
N PRO A 122 13.84 -21.41 -9.04
CA PRO A 122 12.77 -21.23 -8.05
C PRO A 122 12.84 -19.89 -7.31
N TRP A 123 13.91 -19.11 -7.51
CA TRP A 123 14.12 -17.83 -6.86
C TRP A 123 13.09 -16.78 -7.25
N MET A 124 12.77 -16.64 -8.55
CA MET A 124 11.82 -15.61 -8.97
C MET A 124 10.41 -15.91 -8.48
N LEU A 125 10.01 -17.18 -8.50
CA LEU A 125 8.72 -17.60 -7.96
C LEU A 125 8.59 -17.21 -6.47
N ARG A 126 9.66 -17.32 -5.68
CA ARG A 126 9.66 -16.88 -4.27
C ARG A 126 9.47 -15.37 -4.14
N VAL A 127 10.18 -14.57 -4.95
CA VAL A 127 10.05 -13.10 -4.95
C VAL A 127 8.62 -12.69 -5.32
N PHE A 128 8.05 -13.32 -6.34
CA PHE A 128 6.66 -13.13 -6.75
C PHE A 128 5.67 -13.46 -5.63
N VAL A 129 5.78 -14.65 -5.03
CA VAL A 129 4.92 -15.09 -3.93
C VAL A 129 5.05 -14.13 -2.74
N LEU A 130 6.27 -13.71 -2.39
CA LEU A 130 6.51 -12.73 -1.33
C LEU A 130 5.82 -11.39 -1.61
N GLY A 131 5.87 -10.89 -2.85
CA GLY A 131 5.19 -9.65 -3.24
C GLY A 131 3.67 -9.71 -3.04
N TRP A 132 3.03 -10.78 -3.54
CA TRP A 132 1.59 -10.99 -3.36
C TRP A 132 1.19 -11.22 -1.91
N LEU A 133 1.98 -11.99 -1.16
CA LEU A 133 1.74 -12.20 0.28
C LEU A 133 1.86 -10.90 1.06
N LEU A 134 2.83 -10.06 0.73
CA LEU A 134 3.01 -8.76 1.36
C LEU A 134 1.83 -7.83 1.04
N TRP A 135 1.37 -7.79 -0.21
CA TRP A 135 0.18 -7.02 -0.59
C TRP A 135 -1.07 -7.50 0.16
N LEU A 136 -1.30 -8.82 0.22
CA LEU A 136 -2.43 -9.40 0.93
C LEU A 136 -2.35 -9.14 2.44
N PHE A 137 -1.16 -9.24 3.01
CA PHE A 137 -0.89 -8.91 4.41
C PHE A 137 -1.19 -7.42 4.70
N GLY A 138 -0.73 -6.52 3.83
CA GLY A 138 -1.02 -5.08 3.94
C GLY A 138 -2.52 -4.79 3.87
N LEU A 139 -3.24 -5.46 2.96
CA LEU A 139 -4.69 -5.32 2.83
C LEU A 139 -5.44 -5.81 4.09
N LEU A 140 -5.10 -6.99 4.61
CA LEU A 140 -5.89 -7.64 5.67
C LEU A 140 -5.48 -7.23 7.09
N VAL A 141 -4.19 -6.96 7.30
CA VAL A 141 -3.62 -6.68 8.62
C VAL A 141 -3.39 -5.19 8.79
N SER A 142 -2.53 -4.60 7.95
CA SER A 142 -2.11 -3.20 8.08
C SER A 142 -3.30 -2.24 7.91
N ASN A 143 -4.03 -2.36 6.80
CA ASN A 143 -5.18 -1.49 6.51
C ASN A 143 -6.26 -1.56 7.60
N ARG A 144 -6.53 -2.77 8.11
CA ARG A 144 -7.50 -2.96 9.20
C ARG A 144 -7.08 -2.22 10.47
N MET A 145 -5.79 -2.24 10.82
CA MET A 145 -5.28 -1.52 11.98
C MET A 145 -5.41 0.00 11.79
N HIS A 146 -5.04 0.51 10.62
CA HIS A 146 -5.17 1.94 10.28
C HIS A 146 -6.61 2.44 10.35
N LEU A 147 -7.56 1.68 9.79
CA LEU A 147 -8.98 2.01 9.88
C LEU A 147 -9.50 1.94 11.31
N THR A 148 -9.06 0.94 12.09
CA THR A 148 -9.46 0.84 13.50
C THR A 148 -9.00 2.07 14.29
N VAL A 149 -7.76 2.53 14.12
CA VAL A 149 -7.26 3.75 14.76
C VAL A 149 -8.04 4.98 14.30
N TYR A 150 -8.31 5.09 13.00
CA TYR A 150 -9.10 6.20 12.44
C TYR A 150 -10.49 6.26 13.09
N PHE A 151 -11.26 5.17 13.07
CA PHE A 151 -12.62 5.15 13.62
C PHE A 151 -12.66 5.27 15.15
N GLU A 152 -11.72 4.65 15.86
CA GLU A 152 -11.62 4.79 17.33
C GLU A 152 -11.27 6.24 17.72
N GLY A 153 -10.36 6.88 16.97
CA GLY A 153 -10.00 8.29 17.20
C GLY A 153 -11.14 9.27 16.92
N GLN A 154 -12.13 8.87 16.13
CA GLN A 154 -13.34 9.65 15.84
C GLN A 154 -14.49 9.40 16.81
N ALA A 155 -14.39 8.38 17.68
CA ALA A 155 -15.45 8.04 18.61
C ALA A 155 -15.75 9.19 19.59
N PRO A 156 -17.00 9.34 20.09
CA PRO A 156 -17.34 10.37 21.06
C PRO A 156 -16.52 10.32 22.36
N SER A 157 -16.04 9.13 22.72
CA SER A 157 -15.17 8.89 23.87
C SER A 157 -14.05 7.89 23.47
N PRO A 158 -12.95 8.36 22.84
CA PRO A 158 -11.86 7.49 22.42
C PRO A 158 -11.16 6.85 23.62
N ASP A 159 -10.82 5.56 23.55
CA ASP A 159 -10.01 4.89 24.57
C ASP A 159 -8.50 5.12 24.30
N PRO A 160 -7.81 5.96 25.10
CA PRO A 160 -6.40 6.28 24.86
C PRO A 160 -5.48 5.07 25.06
N SER A 161 -5.86 4.12 25.92
CA SER A 161 -5.07 2.92 26.17
C SER A 161 -5.12 1.96 24.98
N ARG A 162 -6.31 1.80 24.39
CA ARG A 162 -6.54 1.01 23.18
C ARG A 162 -5.81 1.63 21.99
N LEU A 163 -5.95 2.94 21.76
CA LEU A 163 -5.26 3.66 20.68
C LEU A 163 -3.75 3.45 20.73
N LYS A 164 -3.13 3.71 21.90
CA LYS A 164 -1.68 3.53 22.10
C LYS A 164 -1.23 2.10 21.84
N SER A 165 -2.05 1.11 22.19
CA SER A 165 -1.73 -0.30 21.95
C SER A 165 -1.75 -0.66 20.45
N ILE A 166 -2.70 -0.10 19.69
CA ILE A 166 -2.82 -0.35 18.25
C ILE A 166 -1.74 0.41 17.49
N GLU A 167 -1.43 1.66 17.86
CA GLU A 167 -0.33 2.44 17.27
C GLU A 167 1.02 1.72 17.38
N LYS A 168 1.33 1.12 18.54
CA LYS A 168 2.54 0.29 18.70
C LYS A 168 2.55 -0.91 17.74
N ARG A 169 1.41 -1.56 17.52
CA ARG A 169 1.29 -2.68 16.59
C ARG A 169 1.44 -2.21 15.14
N ILE A 170 0.86 -1.07 14.78
CA ILE A 170 1.04 -0.46 13.46
C ILE A 170 2.52 -0.18 13.20
N LEU A 171 3.24 0.39 14.16
CA LEU A 171 4.68 0.65 14.02
C LEU A 171 5.47 -0.64 13.78
N LEU A 172 5.15 -1.70 14.54
CA LEU A 172 5.79 -3.01 14.39
C LEU A 172 5.50 -3.64 13.02
N VAL A 173 4.22 -3.63 12.61
CA VAL A 173 3.75 -4.14 11.32
C VAL A 173 4.40 -3.38 10.18
N GLY A 174 4.41 -2.05 10.21
CA GLY A 174 5.03 -1.23 9.17
C GLY A 174 6.55 -1.42 9.08
N THR A 175 7.23 -1.61 10.22
CA THR A 175 8.67 -1.96 10.24
C THR A 175 8.90 -3.33 9.59
N PHE A 176 8.05 -4.31 9.89
CA PHE A 176 8.09 -5.63 9.27
C PHE A 176 7.85 -5.56 7.75
N GLU A 177 6.80 -4.85 7.31
CA GLU A 177 6.52 -4.65 5.88
C GLU A 177 7.70 -3.98 5.16
N THR A 178 8.27 -2.95 5.76
CA THR A 178 9.47 -2.26 5.25
C THR A 178 10.65 -3.22 5.10
N ALA A 179 10.93 -4.05 6.11
CA ALA A 179 12.00 -5.02 6.06
C ALA A 179 11.78 -6.07 4.96
N VAL A 180 10.53 -6.54 4.78
CA VAL A 180 10.17 -7.47 3.70
C VAL A 180 10.36 -6.81 2.33
N MET A 181 9.93 -5.56 2.14
CA MET A 181 10.13 -4.83 0.87
C MET A 181 11.62 -4.66 0.54
N LEU A 182 12.44 -4.25 1.51
CA LEU A 182 13.89 -4.16 1.34
C LEU A 182 14.50 -5.53 1.04
N GLY A 183 13.99 -6.58 1.68
CA GLY A 183 14.33 -7.97 1.36
C GLY A 183 14.05 -8.26 -0.11
N ILE A 184 12.82 -8.10 -0.58
CA ILE A 184 12.41 -8.31 -1.98
C ILE A 184 13.34 -7.54 -2.94
N ILE A 185 13.58 -6.25 -2.70
CA ILE A 185 14.48 -5.42 -3.51
C ILE A 185 15.89 -6.02 -3.55
N PHE A 186 16.44 -6.40 -2.38
CA PHE A 186 17.75 -7.05 -2.31
C PHE A 186 17.79 -8.39 -3.07
N LEU A 187 16.75 -9.21 -2.97
CA LEU A 187 16.67 -10.50 -3.67
C LEU A 187 16.64 -10.32 -5.20
N VAL A 188 16.00 -9.25 -5.68
CA VAL A 188 15.96 -8.89 -7.12
C VAL A 188 17.29 -8.30 -7.59
N LEU A 189 17.97 -7.52 -6.75
CA LEU A 189 19.24 -6.86 -7.10
C LEU A 189 20.48 -7.74 -6.91
N ASN A 190 20.37 -8.89 -6.23
CA ASN A 190 21.50 -9.75 -5.93
C ASN A 190 22.13 -10.30 -7.24
N PRO A 191 23.48 -10.20 -7.43
CA PRO A 191 24.19 -10.58 -8.66
C PRO A 191 24.03 -12.03 -9.15
N GLY A 192 23.47 -12.95 -8.36
CA GLY A 192 23.06 -14.27 -8.84
C GLY A 192 21.82 -14.26 -9.76
N PHE A 193 21.06 -13.16 -9.74
CA PHE A 193 19.90 -12.91 -10.58
C PHE A 193 20.19 -11.71 -11.48
N ARG A 194 20.76 -11.95 -12.67
CA ARG A 194 21.18 -10.89 -13.59
C ARG A 194 19.99 -10.29 -14.35
N PHE A 195 19.08 -9.61 -13.65
CA PHE A 195 17.98 -8.87 -14.29
C PHE A 195 18.49 -7.90 -15.37
N TRP A 196 19.61 -7.23 -15.11
CA TRP A 196 20.29 -6.31 -16.05
C TRP A 196 20.90 -6.98 -17.30
N SER A 197 20.96 -8.31 -17.37
CA SER A 197 21.38 -9.02 -18.59
C SER A 197 20.22 -9.38 -19.52
N LEU A 198 18.98 -9.08 -19.10
CA LEU A 198 17.75 -9.30 -19.87
C LEU A 198 17.22 -8.00 -20.50
N LEU A 199 17.85 -6.86 -20.20
CA LEU A 199 17.63 -5.54 -20.81
C LEU A 199 18.71 -5.29 -21.86
#